data_AF-A0A9W4S9U0-F1
#
_entry.id   AF-A0A9W4S9U0-F1
#
_cell.length_a   1.000
_cell.length_b   1.000
_cell.length_c   1.000
_cell.angle_alpha   90.00
_cell.angle_beta   90.00
_cell.angle_gamma   90.00
#
_symmetry.space_group_name_H-M   'P 1'
#
loop_
_entity.id
_entity.type
_entity.pdbx_description
1 polymer ?
#
loop_
_entity_poly.entity_id
_entity_poly.type
_entity_poly.pdbx_seq_one_letter_code
_entity_poly.pdbx_strand_id
1 'polypeptide(L)'
;PHFNDTAPAKSKLPQSCKSLLHIKSLYLCTHLHCDAPHRDAGLGTQNATCQQYMNVSLPPLEIIGGYSEEEIKGLRRLTKEEGTAETVLSEVVLPAEPFYQIWYDSLESVEYTYSRHYRYGFYVIVFWVIVCAFGLATRLVGAIASLQRQEWDSEKKPNVLHWAALWLKRYITIPATFGYRCSQNLGWCTIPPRIQSITIFAFIAVNTWYCCYGYSLLPGHMYWPDMSKQIGRYVADRTGIISFANFPIIWLFGMRNNLLMWVTGWDFGTYNNFHRWVARVATVQAVIHTAAYILLILSEGGWTYFLWWFTQMFWWAGWFATFGMVFLLVASVFWMRRKQYELFLVLHILLSILTLVTMLGHVSIFNHQFDMLFWIPFYIWVADRLLRMSRTLAFNLKFWNTFALATYDATSNIVRLSIPYPTSFYEPKPGTYYYLHVLSDKRAWESHPFTMACTTLNTHHTRKFSSEQTPLLVASDDNPVEPMSE
;
A
#
# COMPACT_ATOMS: atom_id res chain seq x y z
N PRO A 1 19.74 7.91 -37.16
CA PRO A 1 19.91 8.23 -38.59
C PRO A 1 18.53 8.38 -39.25
N HIS A 2 18.46 9.01 -40.41
CA HIS A 2 17.25 9.13 -41.23
C HIS A 2 17.55 8.74 -42.67
N PHE A 3 16.60 8.08 -43.33
CA PHE A 3 16.74 7.68 -44.73
C PHE A 3 16.23 8.79 -45.65
N ASN A 4 16.91 9.00 -46.77
CA ASN A 4 16.64 10.11 -47.70
C ASN A 4 15.48 9.84 -48.67
N ASP A 5 14.91 8.63 -48.67
CA ASP A 5 13.78 8.22 -49.51
C ASP A 5 12.42 8.64 -48.93
N THR A 6 12.43 9.32 -47.78
CA THR A 6 11.26 10.00 -47.21
C THR A 6 11.63 11.39 -46.71
N ALA A 7 10.68 12.33 -46.83
CA ALA A 7 10.91 13.71 -46.39
C ALA A 7 11.30 13.77 -44.90
N PRO A 8 12.21 14.70 -44.52
CA PRO A 8 12.54 14.91 -43.12
C PRO A 8 11.28 15.26 -42.34
N ALA A 9 10.94 14.44 -41.35
CA ALA A 9 9.78 14.64 -40.50
C ALA A 9 10.24 14.81 -39.05
N LYS A 10 9.52 15.65 -38.29
CA LYS A 10 9.74 15.79 -36.83
C LYS A 10 9.46 14.49 -36.07
N SER A 11 8.66 13.59 -36.65
CA SER A 11 8.35 12.26 -36.11
C SER A 11 9.16 11.18 -36.82
N LYS A 12 9.55 10.12 -36.11
CA LYS A 12 10.16 8.91 -36.69
C LYS A 12 9.13 8.03 -37.41
N LEU A 13 7.84 8.27 -37.22
CA LEU A 13 6.78 7.41 -37.74
C LEU A 13 6.72 7.40 -39.28
N PRO A 14 6.81 8.53 -40.00
CA PRO A 14 6.87 8.51 -41.47
C PRO A 14 8.05 7.70 -42.00
N GLN A 15 9.23 7.85 -41.40
CA GLN A 15 10.41 7.04 -41.73
C GLN A 15 10.14 5.56 -41.49
N SER A 16 9.53 5.20 -40.36
CA SER A 16 9.29 3.80 -39.98
C SER A 16 8.21 3.11 -40.83
N CYS A 17 7.30 3.86 -41.46
CA CYS A 17 6.16 3.32 -42.20
C CYS A 17 6.22 3.51 -43.72
N LYS A 18 6.99 4.49 -44.23
CA LYS A 18 7.02 4.84 -45.66
C LYS A 18 8.39 4.68 -46.33
N SER A 19 9.50 4.72 -45.56
CA SER A 19 10.83 4.57 -46.14
C SER A 19 11.07 3.11 -46.50
N LEU A 20 11.24 2.83 -47.79
CA LEU A 20 11.56 1.50 -48.28
C LEU A 20 12.96 1.08 -47.85
N LEU A 21 13.91 2.01 -47.78
CA LEU A 21 15.25 1.75 -47.29
C LEU A 21 15.24 1.35 -45.80
N HIS A 22 14.48 2.07 -44.98
CA HIS A 22 14.30 1.73 -43.56
C HIS A 22 13.63 0.37 -43.38
N ILE A 23 12.52 0.12 -44.09
CA ILE A 23 11.75 -1.12 -43.97
C ILE A 23 12.62 -2.31 -44.39
N LYS A 24 13.34 -2.23 -45.51
CA LYS A 24 14.28 -3.29 -45.93
C LYS A 24 15.38 -3.52 -44.91
N SER A 25 15.97 -2.44 -44.37
CA SER A 25 17.01 -2.53 -43.33
C SER A 25 16.49 -3.21 -42.06
N LEU A 26 15.29 -2.84 -41.61
CA LEU A 26 14.62 -3.45 -40.45
C LEU A 26 14.30 -4.93 -40.70
N TYR A 27 13.79 -5.28 -41.88
CA TYR A 27 13.40 -6.65 -42.22
C TYR A 27 14.63 -7.55 -42.29
N LEU A 28 15.72 -7.09 -42.91
CA LEU A 28 16.99 -7.82 -42.92
C LEU A 28 17.57 -7.97 -41.50
N CYS A 29 17.57 -6.90 -40.69
CA CYS A 29 18.06 -6.97 -39.32
C CYS A 29 17.26 -7.97 -38.47
N THR A 30 15.93 -7.94 -38.57
CA THR A 30 15.07 -8.88 -37.84
C THR A 30 15.13 -10.30 -38.41
N HIS A 31 15.40 -10.48 -39.70
CA HIS A 31 15.66 -11.79 -40.29
C HIS A 31 16.96 -12.42 -39.76
N LEU A 32 17.99 -11.61 -39.54
CA LEU A 32 19.29 -12.07 -39.04
C LEU A 32 19.29 -12.39 -37.55
N HIS A 33 18.59 -11.59 -36.74
CA HIS A 33 18.73 -11.63 -35.28
C HIS A 33 17.48 -12.13 -34.53
N CYS A 34 16.36 -12.36 -35.21
CA CYS A 34 15.13 -12.85 -34.59
C CYS A 34 14.63 -14.14 -35.23
N ASP A 35 14.02 -15.00 -34.43
CA ASP A 35 13.25 -16.14 -34.92
C ASP A 35 11.91 -15.69 -35.52
N ALA A 36 11.34 -16.53 -36.40
CA ALA A 36 10.13 -16.20 -37.16
C ALA A 36 8.94 -15.71 -36.30
N PRO A 37 8.56 -16.35 -35.18
CA PRO A 37 7.37 -15.92 -34.42
C PRO A 37 7.57 -14.54 -33.75
N HIS A 38 8.75 -14.26 -33.18
CA HIS A 38 9.03 -12.94 -32.59
C HIS A 38 9.21 -11.86 -33.68
N ARG A 39 9.86 -12.24 -34.78
CA ARG A 39 9.68 -11.73 -36.16
C ARG A 39 8.33 -11.07 -36.38
N ASP A 40 7.39 -11.95 -36.60
CA ASP A 40 6.10 -11.62 -37.18
C ASP A 40 5.23 -10.88 -36.15
N ALA A 41 5.39 -11.16 -34.85
CA ALA A 41 4.74 -10.40 -33.78
C ALA A 41 5.23 -8.94 -33.69
N GLY A 42 6.54 -8.72 -33.77
CA GLY A 42 7.13 -7.38 -33.76
C GLY A 42 6.71 -6.56 -34.98
N LEU A 43 6.81 -7.15 -36.17
CA LEU A 43 6.39 -6.51 -37.41
C LEU A 43 4.87 -6.29 -37.48
N GLY A 44 4.07 -7.20 -36.92
CA GLY A 44 2.62 -7.06 -36.81
C GLY A 44 2.22 -5.83 -35.99
N THR A 45 2.89 -5.61 -34.86
CA THR A 45 2.66 -4.43 -34.00
C THR A 45 3.04 -3.13 -34.72
N GLN A 46 4.17 -3.14 -35.43
CA GLN A 46 4.59 -1.99 -36.25
C GLN A 46 3.60 -1.72 -37.39
N ASN A 47 3.10 -2.77 -38.05
CA ASN A 47 2.12 -2.65 -39.13
C ASN A 47 0.79 -2.06 -38.61
N ALA A 48 0.28 -2.54 -37.48
CA ALA A 48 -0.91 -1.98 -36.85
C ALA A 48 -0.75 -0.49 -36.53
N THR A 49 0.43 -0.10 -36.04
CA THR A 49 0.77 1.32 -35.80
C THR A 49 0.76 2.14 -37.09
N CYS A 50 1.39 1.63 -38.15
CA CYS A 50 1.42 2.30 -39.45
C CYS A 50 0.01 2.44 -40.06
N GLN A 51 -0.84 1.43 -39.91
CA GLN A 51 -2.23 1.48 -40.37
C GLN A 51 -3.04 2.50 -39.57
N GLN A 52 -2.94 2.49 -38.25
CA GLN A 52 -3.70 3.37 -37.37
C GLN A 52 -3.36 4.85 -37.58
N TYR A 53 -2.07 5.19 -37.69
CA TYR A 53 -1.62 6.58 -37.64
C TYR A 53 -1.20 7.15 -39.00
N MET A 54 -0.84 6.32 -39.97
CA MET A 54 -0.37 6.75 -41.28
C MET A 54 -1.25 6.25 -42.43
N ASN A 55 -2.27 5.42 -42.15
CA ASN A 55 -3.16 4.79 -43.13
C ASN A 55 -2.38 4.06 -44.24
N VAL A 56 -1.24 3.44 -43.88
CA VAL A 56 -0.41 2.63 -44.78
C VAL A 56 -0.10 1.30 -44.11
N SER A 57 -0.02 0.24 -44.90
CA SER A 57 0.46 -1.06 -44.43
C SER A 57 1.92 -1.25 -44.79
N LEU A 58 2.65 -1.97 -43.93
CA LEU A 58 4.00 -2.39 -44.25
C LEU A 58 3.99 -3.35 -45.46
N PRO A 59 4.97 -3.25 -46.38
CA PRO A 59 5.18 -4.23 -47.43
C PRO A 59 5.37 -5.64 -46.88
N PRO A 60 5.05 -6.69 -47.65
CA PRO A 60 5.21 -8.05 -47.18
C PRO A 60 6.70 -8.46 -47.20
N LEU A 61 7.05 -9.54 -46.49
CA LEU A 61 8.43 -9.97 -46.23
C LEU A 61 9.21 -10.32 -47.51
N GLU A 62 8.54 -10.61 -48.63
CA GLU A 62 9.16 -10.90 -49.93
C GLU A 62 9.98 -9.72 -50.46
N ILE A 63 9.81 -8.50 -49.94
CA ILE A 63 10.59 -7.32 -50.32
C ILE A 63 12.10 -7.48 -50.06
N ILE A 64 12.49 -8.40 -49.16
CA ILE A 64 13.89 -8.76 -48.91
C ILE A 64 14.32 -10.07 -49.59
N GLY A 65 13.42 -10.76 -50.29
CA GLY A 65 13.70 -12.06 -50.93
C GLY A 65 14.72 -12.02 -52.07
N GLY A 66 15.03 -10.82 -52.58
CA GLY A 66 16.08 -10.62 -53.58
C GLY A 66 17.50 -10.49 -53.03
N TYR A 67 17.69 -10.50 -51.70
CA TYR A 67 19.02 -10.40 -51.09
C TYR A 67 19.62 -11.80 -50.86
N SER A 68 20.77 -12.07 -51.47
CA SER A 68 21.60 -13.24 -51.19
C SER A 68 22.43 -13.04 -49.91
N GLU A 69 22.87 -14.15 -49.30
CA GLU A 69 23.74 -14.14 -48.11
C GLU A 69 25.02 -13.30 -48.30
N GLU A 70 25.62 -13.34 -49.49
CA GLU A 70 26.83 -12.57 -49.79
C GLU A 70 26.55 -11.06 -49.95
N GLU A 71 25.39 -10.69 -50.51
CA GLU A 71 24.95 -9.29 -50.53
C GLU A 71 24.71 -8.77 -49.10
N ILE A 72 24.08 -9.58 -48.24
CA ILE A 72 23.81 -9.20 -46.83
C ILE A 72 25.12 -8.99 -46.05
N LYS A 73 26.15 -9.80 -46.29
CA LYS A 73 27.48 -9.61 -45.70
C LYS A 73 28.15 -8.33 -46.22
N GLY A 74 27.95 -7.99 -47.49
CA GLY A 74 28.50 -6.80 -48.13
C GLY A 74 27.80 -5.48 -47.78
N LEU A 75 26.61 -5.52 -47.17
CA LEU A 75 25.88 -4.32 -46.76
C LEU A 75 26.68 -3.49 -45.75
N ARG A 76 26.59 -2.16 -45.89
CA ARG A 76 27.21 -1.21 -44.96
C ARG A 76 26.73 -1.45 -43.53
N ARG A 77 27.70 -1.50 -42.61
CA ARG A 77 27.47 -1.69 -41.17
C ARG A 77 27.64 -0.39 -40.41
N LEU A 78 26.57 0.10 -39.79
CA LEU A 78 26.57 1.33 -39.01
C LEU A 78 27.19 1.13 -37.64
N THR A 79 28.11 2.03 -37.32
CA THR A 79 28.68 2.17 -35.97
C THR A 79 27.75 2.96 -35.05
N LYS A 80 28.05 2.98 -33.75
CA LYS A 80 27.28 3.73 -32.75
C LYS A 80 27.33 5.23 -33.04
N GLU A 81 28.47 5.72 -33.49
CA GLU A 81 28.75 7.13 -33.82
C GLU A 81 27.94 7.60 -35.04
N GLU A 82 27.66 6.71 -35.98
CA GLU A 82 26.80 6.97 -37.14
C GLU A 82 25.29 6.77 -36.83
N GLY A 83 24.97 6.28 -35.63
CA GLY A 83 23.60 6.02 -35.18
C GLY A 83 22.79 7.28 -34.81
N THR A 84 23.28 8.49 -35.09
CA THR A 84 22.66 9.76 -34.62
C THR A 84 21.59 10.27 -35.58
N ALA A 85 20.72 11.16 -35.12
CA ALA A 85 19.65 11.75 -35.96
C ALA A 85 20.19 12.55 -37.16
N GLU A 86 21.43 13.03 -37.08
CA GLU A 86 22.10 13.86 -38.10
C GLU A 86 22.55 13.05 -39.31
N THR A 87 22.79 11.75 -39.14
CA THR A 87 23.26 10.88 -40.23
C THR A 87 22.14 10.60 -41.24
N VAL A 88 22.38 10.99 -42.49
CA VAL A 88 21.52 10.72 -43.65
C VAL A 88 21.96 9.40 -44.30
N LEU A 89 21.01 8.51 -44.56
CA LEU A 89 21.25 7.22 -45.21
C LEU A 89 20.56 7.20 -46.58
N SER A 90 21.32 6.81 -47.61
CA SER A 90 20.84 6.70 -48.99
C SER A 90 20.77 5.27 -49.51
N GLU A 91 21.06 4.30 -48.66
CA GLU A 91 21.18 2.88 -48.99
C GLU A 91 20.62 2.02 -47.86
N VAL A 92 20.43 0.73 -48.13
CA VAL A 92 20.06 -0.26 -47.10
C VAL A 92 21.29 -0.54 -46.25
N VAL A 93 21.11 -0.50 -44.94
CA VAL A 93 22.22 -0.63 -43.97
C VAL A 93 21.82 -1.57 -42.84
N LEU A 94 22.83 -2.16 -42.20
CA LEU A 94 22.63 -2.98 -41.01
C LEU A 94 23.45 -2.38 -39.85
N PRO A 95 23.07 -2.60 -38.58
CA PRO A 95 23.95 -2.26 -37.48
C PRO A 95 25.22 -3.13 -37.53
N ALA A 96 26.35 -2.55 -37.16
CA ALA A 96 27.54 -3.33 -36.80
C ALA A 96 27.25 -4.15 -35.54
N GLU A 97 27.87 -5.32 -35.40
CA GLU A 97 27.62 -6.25 -34.28
C GLU A 97 27.71 -5.57 -32.90
N PRO A 98 28.73 -4.75 -32.59
CA PRO A 98 28.80 -4.07 -31.28
C PRO A 98 27.67 -3.06 -31.07
N PHE A 99 27.18 -2.45 -32.16
CA PHE A 99 26.08 -1.49 -32.09
C PHE A 99 24.72 -2.18 -31.93
N TYR A 100 24.53 -3.34 -32.57
CA TYR A 100 23.37 -4.19 -32.32
C TYR A 100 23.36 -4.68 -30.87
N GLN A 101 24.48 -5.24 -30.40
CA GLN A 101 24.58 -5.84 -29.07
C GLN A 101 24.30 -4.83 -27.96
N ILE A 102 24.83 -3.60 -28.04
CA ILE A 102 24.57 -2.59 -27.01
C ILE A 102 23.09 -2.18 -26.93
N TRP A 103 22.37 -2.19 -28.07
CA TRP A 103 20.92 -1.97 -28.08
C TRP A 103 20.16 -3.14 -27.48
N TYR A 104 20.52 -4.37 -27.86
CA TYR A 104 19.95 -5.58 -27.32
C TYR A 104 20.10 -5.62 -25.79
N ASP A 105 21.33 -5.47 -25.29
CA ASP A 105 21.65 -5.46 -23.87
C ASP A 105 20.93 -4.32 -23.13
N SER A 106 20.80 -3.14 -23.76
CA SER A 106 20.05 -2.02 -23.19
C SER A 106 18.57 -2.39 -23.02
N LEU A 107 17.93 -2.94 -24.04
CA LEU A 107 16.52 -3.33 -23.99
C LEU A 107 16.27 -4.47 -23.00
N GLU A 108 17.15 -5.47 -22.99
CA GLU A 108 17.10 -6.57 -22.01
C GLU A 108 17.26 -6.05 -20.58
N SER A 109 18.21 -5.13 -20.34
CA SER A 109 18.43 -4.56 -19.00
C SER A 109 17.23 -3.73 -18.50
N VAL A 110 16.55 -3.01 -19.40
CA VAL A 110 15.31 -2.27 -19.10
C VAL A 110 14.20 -3.24 -18.74
N GLU A 111 13.93 -4.25 -19.57
CA GLU A 111 12.87 -5.23 -19.34
C GLU A 111 13.11 -6.01 -18.03
N TYR A 112 14.35 -6.46 -17.81
CA TYR A 112 14.75 -7.12 -16.57
C TYR A 112 14.45 -6.25 -15.35
N THR A 113 14.83 -4.98 -15.39
CA THR A 113 14.71 -4.06 -14.26
C THR A 113 13.24 -3.68 -14.01
N TYR A 114 12.48 -3.38 -15.06
CA TYR A 114 11.06 -3.04 -15.00
C TYR A 114 10.22 -4.22 -14.51
N SER A 115 10.43 -5.41 -15.05
CA SER A 115 9.79 -6.64 -14.58
C SER A 115 10.01 -6.85 -13.08
N ARG A 116 11.21 -6.55 -12.57
CA ARG A 116 11.46 -6.60 -11.12
C ARG A 116 10.71 -5.52 -10.38
N HIS A 117 10.61 -4.28 -10.90
CA HIS A 117 9.89 -3.17 -10.25
C HIS A 117 8.49 -3.63 -9.82
N TYR A 118 7.74 -4.18 -10.77
CA TYR A 118 6.40 -4.70 -10.53
C TYR A 118 6.38 -5.91 -9.58
N ARG A 119 7.27 -6.89 -9.80
CA ARG A 119 7.35 -8.08 -8.93
C ARG A 119 7.61 -7.73 -7.48
N TYR A 120 8.52 -6.82 -7.20
CA TYR A 120 8.83 -6.45 -5.82
C TYR A 120 7.70 -5.64 -5.17
N GLY A 121 7.03 -4.75 -5.91
CA GLY A 121 5.80 -4.11 -5.44
C GLY A 121 4.74 -5.15 -5.05
N PHE A 122 4.55 -6.17 -5.89
CA PHE A 122 3.66 -7.28 -5.60
C PHE A 122 4.10 -8.10 -4.38
N TYR A 123 5.40 -8.39 -4.22
CA TYR A 123 5.92 -9.15 -3.09
C TYR A 123 5.71 -8.47 -1.73
N VAL A 124 5.67 -7.14 -1.69
CA VAL A 124 5.30 -6.40 -0.47
C VAL A 124 3.84 -6.66 -0.07
N ILE A 125 2.93 -6.77 -1.03
CA ILE A 125 1.55 -7.15 -0.79
C ILE A 125 1.48 -8.60 -0.29
N VAL A 126 2.19 -9.51 -0.96
CA VAL A 126 2.25 -10.93 -0.58
C VAL A 126 2.79 -11.11 0.84
N PHE A 127 3.79 -10.34 1.25
CA PHE A 127 4.29 -10.36 2.63
C PHE A 127 3.17 -10.16 3.66
N TRP A 128 2.30 -9.17 3.46
CA TRP A 128 1.19 -8.90 4.37
C TRP A 128 0.08 -9.95 4.27
N VAL A 129 -0.16 -10.51 3.08
CA VAL A 129 -1.08 -11.66 2.92
C VAL A 129 -0.58 -12.85 3.75
N ILE A 130 0.72 -13.17 3.71
CA ILE A 130 1.32 -14.25 4.51
C ILE A 130 1.19 -13.97 6.00
N VAL A 131 1.48 -12.74 6.44
CA VAL A 131 1.34 -12.32 7.86
C VAL A 131 -0.11 -12.48 8.34
N CYS A 132 -1.09 -12.03 7.56
CA CYS A 132 -2.50 -12.19 7.87
C CYS A 132 -2.95 -13.66 7.86
N ALA A 133 -2.47 -14.46 6.91
CA ALA A 133 -2.75 -15.89 6.83
C ALA A 133 -2.20 -16.65 8.04
N PHE A 134 -0.99 -16.31 8.48
CA PHE A 134 -0.41 -16.84 9.72
C PHE A 134 -1.26 -16.44 10.94
N GLY A 135 -1.70 -15.19 11.02
CA GLY A 135 -2.63 -14.73 12.06
C GLY A 135 -3.92 -15.55 12.10
N LEU A 136 -4.55 -15.79 10.94
CA LEU A 136 -5.74 -16.62 10.81
C LEU A 136 -5.48 -18.08 11.24
N ALA A 137 -4.38 -18.68 10.76
CA ALA A 137 -4.02 -20.06 11.10
C ALA A 137 -3.84 -20.23 12.61
N THR A 138 -3.13 -19.30 13.28
CA THR A 138 -2.94 -19.35 14.74
C THR A 138 -4.26 -19.25 15.51
N ARG A 139 -5.21 -18.45 15.03
CA ARG A 139 -6.54 -18.37 15.64
C ARG A 139 -7.33 -19.65 15.43
N LEU A 140 -7.31 -20.23 14.24
CA LEU A 140 -8.01 -21.47 13.92
C LEU A 140 -7.52 -22.62 14.80
N VAL A 141 -6.20 -22.78 14.93
CA VAL A 141 -5.60 -23.77 15.84
C VAL A 141 -6.02 -23.52 17.29
N GLY A 142 -6.04 -22.26 17.73
CA GLY A 142 -6.52 -21.90 19.07
C GLY A 142 -7.99 -22.26 19.31
N ALA A 143 -8.85 -22.03 18.32
CA ALA A 143 -10.29 -22.34 18.39
C ALA A 143 -10.54 -23.86 18.43
N ILE A 144 -9.85 -24.63 17.59
CA ILE A 144 -9.92 -26.10 17.59
C ILE A 144 -9.44 -26.63 18.95
N ALA A 145 -8.33 -26.10 19.47
CA ALA A 145 -7.81 -26.50 20.77
C ALA A 145 -8.72 -26.11 21.94
N SER A 146 -9.53 -25.04 21.84
CA SER A 146 -10.53 -24.71 22.86
C SER A 146 -11.75 -25.63 22.82
N LEU A 147 -12.20 -26.01 21.63
CA LEU A 147 -13.29 -26.97 21.46
C LEU A 147 -12.89 -28.34 22.01
N GLN A 148 -11.68 -28.81 21.66
CA GLN A 148 -11.14 -30.05 22.19
C GLN A 148 -10.96 -30.02 23.71
N ARG A 149 -10.63 -28.85 24.30
CA ARG A 149 -10.50 -28.69 25.76
C ARG A 149 -11.82 -28.76 26.50
N GLN A 150 -12.92 -28.38 25.85
CA GLN A 150 -14.26 -28.47 26.44
C GLN A 150 -14.73 -29.93 26.56
N GLU A 151 -14.11 -30.85 25.80
CA GLU A 151 -14.31 -32.30 25.84
C GLU A 151 -13.23 -33.07 26.64
N TRP A 152 -12.24 -32.39 27.23
CA TRP A 152 -10.99 -33.04 27.69
C TRP A 152 -10.94 -33.34 29.19
N ASP A 153 -10.75 -34.63 29.52
CA ASP A 153 -10.47 -35.14 30.86
C ASP A 153 -9.14 -34.62 31.46
N SER A 154 -9.18 -34.30 32.76
CA SER A 154 -8.14 -33.65 33.57
C SER A 154 -6.77 -34.37 33.66
N GLU A 155 -6.60 -35.57 33.12
CA GLU A 155 -5.46 -36.45 33.42
C GLU A 155 -4.34 -36.51 32.36
N LYS A 156 -4.49 -35.91 31.18
CA LYS A 156 -3.45 -36.04 30.13
C LYS A 156 -2.29 -35.06 30.33
N LYS A 157 -1.08 -35.62 30.46
CA LYS A 157 0.18 -34.87 30.55
C LYS A 157 0.38 -33.95 29.33
N PRO A 158 0.91 -32.73 29.50
CA PRO A 158 1.11 -31.80 28.40
C PRO A 158 2.12 -32.35 27.40
N ASN A 159 1.72 -32.42 26.12
CA ASN A 159 2.58 -32.89 25.03
C ASN A 159 3.64 -31.83 24.66
N VAL A 160 4.70 -32.21 23.94
CA VAL A 160 5.83 -31.34 23.55
C VAL A 160 5.35 -30.08 22.79
N LEU A 161 4.34 -30.22 21.94
CA LEU A 161 3.68 -29.11 21.24
C LEU A 161 3.04 -28.07 22.17
N HIS A 162 2.48 -28.51 23.31
CA HIS A 162 1.91 -27.61 24.32
C HIS A 162 3.01 -26.79 25.00
N TRP A 163 4.13 -27.44 25.34
CA TRP A 163 5.31 -26.77 25.89
C TRP A 163 5.93 -25.78 24.91
N ALA A 164 6.05 -26.13 23.63
CA ALA A 164 6.50 -25.22 22.59
C ALA A 164 5.58 -24.01 22.43
N ALA A 165 4.25 -24.21 22.47
CA ALA A 165 3.27 -23.12 22.39
C ALA A 165 3.31 -22.19 23.62
N LEU A 166 3.50 -22.74 24.82
CA LEU A 166 3.68 -21.95 26.05
C LEU A 166 5.01 -21.17 26.01
N TRP A 167 6.07 -21.79 25.53
CA TRP A 167 7.37 -21.13 25.34
C TRP A 167 7.25 -19.96 24.36
N LEU A 168 6.61 -20.18 23.21
CA LEU A 168 6.36 -19.14 22.20
C LEU A 168 5.53 -17.98 22.78
N LYS A 169 4.48 -18.30 23.55
CA LYS A 169 3.67 -17.29 24.24
C LYS A 169 4.47 -16.47 25.24
N ARG A 170 5.27 -17.14 26.06
CA ARG A 170 6.06 -16.55 27.13
C ARG A 170 7.18 -15.65 26.62
N TYR A 171 7.87 -16.04 25.54
CA TYR A 171 9.10 -15.37 25.11
C TYR A 171 8.93 -14.47 23.87
N ILE A 172 7.93 -14.74 23.02
CA ILE A 172 7.82 -14.10 21.69
C ILE A 172 6.49 -13.34 21.49
N THR A 173 5.33 -13.92 21.79
CA THR A 173 4.06 -13.27 21.38
C THR A 173 3.52 -12.25 22.39
N ILE A 174 3.57 -12.55 23.69
CA ILE A 174 3.01 -11.71 24.76
C ILE A 174 3.99 -10.62 25.26
N PRO A 175 5.29 -10.88 25.47
CA PRO A 175 6.15 -9.91 26.14
C PRO A 175 6.40 -8.64 25.31
N ALA A 176 6.71 -7.56 26.03
CA ALA A 176 7.13 -6.29 25.47
C ALA A 176 8.45 -6.42 24.69
N THR A 177 8.62 -5.63 23.62
CA THR A 177 9.86 -5.62 22.83
C THR A 177 11.07 -5.25 23.67
N PHE A 178 10.91 -4.26 24.55
CA PHE A 178 11.93 -3.90 25.53
C PHE A 178 11.27 -3.77 26.92
N GLY A 179 11.97 -4.22 27.96
CA GLY A 179 11.49 -4.13 29.34
C GLY A 179 10.25 -4.98 29.64
N TYR A 180 9.43 -4.50 30.60
CA TYR A 180 8.32 -5.26 31.19
C TYR A 180 6.92 -4.75 30.77
N ARG A 181 6.82 -3.60 30.08
CA ARG A 181 5.54 -2.96 29.74
C ARG A 181 5.36 -2.84 28.23
N CYS A 182 4.25 -3.38 27.70
CA CYS A 182 3.89 -3.24 26.29
C CYS A 182 3.35 -1.82 25.98
N SER A 183 3.48 -1.38 24.73
CA SER A 183 2.91 -0.11 24.24
C SER A 183 3.43 1.14 25.00
N GLN A 184 4.69 1.12 25.45
CA GLN A 184 5.32 2.32 25.99
C GLN A 184 5.59 3.36 24.90
N ASN A 185 5.41 4.63 25.26
CA ASN A 185 5.75 5.77 24.42
C ASN A 185 7.26 6.02 24.53
N LEU A 186 7.99 5.92 23.42
CA LEU A 186 9.38 6.35 23.30
C LEU A 186 9.44 7.51 22.30
N GLY A 187 9.52 8.74 22.81
CA GLY A 187 9.48 9.95 21.99
C GLY A 187 8.21 10.03 21.12
N TRP A 188 8.40 9.99 19.79
CA TRP A 188 7.31 10.07 18.80
C TRP A 188 6.72 8.71 18.40
N CYS A 189 7.19 7.60 18.98
CA CYS A 189 6.78 6.25 18.63
C CYS A 189 6.23 5.45 19.82
N THR A 190 5.30 4.54 19.53
CA THR A 190 4.86 3.50 20.46
C THR A 190 5.56 2.19 20.12
N ILE A 191 6.16 1.55 21.11
CA ILE A 191 6.85 0.26 20.92
C ILE A 191 5.83 -0.87 21.09
N PRO A 192 5.55 -1.66 20.04
CA PRO A 192 4.56 -2.72 20.10
C PRO A 192 5.12 -3.97 20.83
N PRO A 193 4.31 -5.02 21.05
CA PRO A 193 4.79 -6.32 21.54
C PRO A 193 5.83 -6.96 20.60
N ARG A 194 6.64 -7.89 21.12
CA ARG A 194 7.79 -8.49 20.39
C ARG A 194 7.43 -9.04 19.02
N ILE A 195 6.37 -9.83 18.90
CA ILE A 195 5.96 -10.40 17.63
C ILE A 195 5.63 -9.32 16.59
N GLN A 196 4.95 -8.25 16.99
CA GLN A 196 4.65 -7.12 16.10
C GLN A 196 5.94 -6.39 15.70
N SER A 197 6.86 -6.17 16.64
CA SER A 197 8.17 -5.58 16.35
C SER A 197 9.00 -6.42 15.39
N ILE A 198 9.01 -7.75 15.54
CA ILE A 198 9.69 -8.67 14.62
C ILE A 198 9.05 -8.59 13.23
N THR A 199 7.71 -8.62 13.12
CA THR A 199 7.00 -8.46 11.85
C THR A 199 7.31 -7.12 11.19
N ILE A 200 7.31 -6.03 11.94
CA ILE A 200 7.63 -4.68 11.43
C ILE A 200 9.10 -4.61 10.99
N PHE A 201 10.02 -5.18 11.75
CA PHE A 201 11.44 -5.22 11.37
C PHE A 201 11.64 -6.01 10.07
N ALA A 202 11.02 -7.19 9.96
CA ALA A 202 11.05 -7.99 8.74
C ALA A 202 10.45 -7.22 7.55
N PHE A 203 9.33 -6.52 7.76
CA PHE A 203 8.70 -5.68 6.74
C PHE A 203 9.65 -4.57 6.25
N ILE A 204 10.30 -3.84 7.17
CA ILE A 204 11.26 -2.79 6.82
C ILE A 204 12.46 -3.40 6.08
N ALA A 205 13.05 -4.47 6.60
CA ALA A 205 14.21 -5.12 5.99
C ALA A 205 13.91 -5.60 4.56
N VAL A 206 12.76 -6.24 4.35
CA VAL A 206 12.31 -6.70 3.03
C VAL A 206 12.07 -5.52 2.09
N ASN A 207 11.43 -4.44 2.53
CA ASN A 207 11.24 -3.25 1.72
C ASN A 207 12.57 -2.60 1.34
N THR A 208 13.49 -2.45 2.29
CA THR A 208 14.84 -1.90 2.03
C THR A 208 15.59 -2.77 1.03
N TRP A 209 15.57 -4.10 1.20
CA TRP A 209 16.19 -5.04 0.26
C TRP A 209 15.63 -4.86 -1.15
N TYR A 210 14.30 -4.84 -1.30
CA TYR A 210 13.64 -4.65 -2.58
C TYR A 210 13.93 -3.27 -3.21
N CYS A 211 14.10 -2.22 -2.41
CA CYS A 211 14.48 -0.91 -2.93
C CYS A 211 15.93 -0.84 -3.44
N CYS A 212 16.82 -1.72 -2.96
CA CYS A 212 18.25 -1.62 -3.24
C CYS A 212 18.79 -2.71 -4.19
N TYR A 213 18.14 -3.87 -4.26
CA TYR A 213 18.68 -5.04 -4.95
C TYR A 213 18.06 -5.28 -6.34
N GLY A 214 18.86 -5.81 -7.28
CA GLY A 214 18.36 -6.35 -8.55
C GLY A 214 18.24 -5.32 -9.67
N TYR A 215 19.12 -4.33 -9.72
CA TYR A 215 19.29 -3.44 -10.88
C TYR A 215 20.30 -4.04 -11.86
N SER A 216 20.00 -3.99 -13.16
CA SER A 216 20.97 -4.30 -14.22
C SER A 216 21.56 -2.99 -14.72
N LEU A 217 22.84 -2.75 -14.45
CA LEU A 217 23.55 -1.54 -14.86
C LEU A 217 24.49 -1.87 -16.01
N LEU A 218 24.40 -1.13 -17.10
CA LEU A 218 25.14 -1.39 -18.32
C LEU A 218 25.95 -0.16 -18.74
N PRO A 219 27.28 -0.24 -18.82
CA PRO A 219 28.09 0.83 -19.40
C PRO A 219 27.73 1.07 -20.87
N GLY A 220 27.52 2.33 -21.27
CA GLY A 220 27.22 2.66 -22.66
C GLY A 220 25.77 2.40 -23.10
N HIS A 221 24.87 2.15 -22.14
CA HIS A 221 23.43 1.96 -22.34
C HIS A 221 22.80 3.05 -23.22
N MET A 222 21.89 2.65 -24.11
CA MET A 222 21.40 3.52 -25.19
C MET A 222 20.39 4.60 -24.75
N TYR A 223 19.64 4.38 -23.66
CA TYR A 223 18.79 5.44 -23.07
C TYR A 223 19.54 6.36 -22.10
N TRP A 224 20.30 5.78 -21.16
CA TRP A 224 21.05 6.50 -20.13
C TRP A 224 22.51 6.04 -20.12
N PRO A 225 23.41 6.67 -20.90
CA PRO A 225 24.79 6.25 -20.99
C PRO A 225 25.55 6.27 -19.65
N ASP A 226 25.21 7.25 -18.79
CA ASP A 226 25.82 7.42 -17.47
C ASP A 226 25.20 6.45 -16.45
N MET A 227 26.04 5.67 -15.76
CA MET A 227 25.59 4.75 -14.70
C MET A 227 24.90 5.47 -13.53
N SER A 228 25.33 6.69 -13.19
CA SER A 228 24.69 7.47 -12.13
C SER A 228 23.24 7.79 -12.46
N LYS A 229 22.94 8.14 -13.72
CA LYS A 229 21.59 8.38 -14.20
C LYS A 229 20.76 7.10 -14.23
N GLN A 230 21.34 5.97 -14.63
CA GLN A 230 20.66 4.66 -14.55
C GLN A 230 20.24 4.33 -13.11
N ILE A 231 21.17 4.46 -12.14
CA ILE A 231 20.86 4.23 -10.73
C ILE A 231 19.77 5.18 -10.25
N GLY A 232 19.89 6.48 -10.51
CA GLY A 232 18.89 7.47 -10.12
C GLY A 232 17.52 7.15 -10.68
N ARG A 233 17.43 6.84 -11.97
CA ARG A 233 16.20 6.45 -12.68
C ARG A 233 15.57 5.19 -12.07
N TYR A 234 16.34 4.12 -11.93
CA TYR A 234 15.81 2.84 -11.44
C TYR A 234 15.42 2.89 -9.96
N VAL A 235 16.19 3.57 -9.12
CA VAL A 235 15.83 3.78 -7.70
C VAL A 235 14.56 4.63 -7.59
N ALA A 236 14.43 5.68 -8.41
CA ALA A 236 13.23 6.51 -8.43
C ALA A 236 11.99 5.68 -8.78
N ASP A 237 12.03 4.90 -9.86
CA ASP A 237 10.92 4.06 -10.28
C ASP A 237 10.58 2.98 -9.24
N ARG A 238 11.59 2.26 -8.74
CA ARG A 238 11.43 1.21 -7.73
C ARG A 238 10.72 1.70 -6.49
N THR A 239 11.20 2.82 -5.93
CA THR A 239 10.69 3.36 -4.68
C THR A 239 9.28 3.91 -4.85
N GLY A 240 8.97 4.54 -6.00
CA GLY A 240 7.61 4.98 -6.32
C GLY A 240 6.61 3.82 -6.41
N ILE A 241 6.97 2.76 -7.14
CA ILE A 241 6.10 1.58 -7.33
C ILE A 241 5.86 0.86 -6.00
N ILE A 242 6.90 0.63 -5.20
CA ILE A 242 6.75 -0.04 -3.89
C ILE A 242 5.99 0.85 -2.91
N SER A 243 6.20 2.18 -2.94
CA SER A 243 5.42 3.11 -2.12
C SER A 243 3.93 2.98 -2.41
N PHE A 244 3.53 3.03 -3.68
CA PHE A 244 2.12 2.97 -4.05
C PHE A 244 1.52 1.58 -3.80
N ALA A 245 2.31 0.51 -3.93
CA ALA A 245 1.89 -0.85 -3.59
C ALA A 245 1.52 -1.01 -2.10
N ASN A 246 2.05 -0.15 -1.21
CA ASN A 246 1.69 -0.15 0.21
C ASN A 246 0.33 0.52 0.50
N PHE A 247 -0.27 1.27 -0.42
CA PHE A 247 -1.52 2.00 -0.17
C PHE A 247 -2.70 1.10 0.23
N PRO A 248 -3.02 0.01 -0.48
CA PRO A 248 -4.04 -0.94 -0.05
C PRO A 248 -3.86 -1.41 1.40
N ILE A 249 -2.60 -1.67 1.79
CA ILE A 249 -2.23 -2.17 3.11
C ILE A 249 -2.42 -1.10 4.19
N ILE A 250 -2.07 0.16 3.90
CA ILE A 250 -2.27 1.30 4.81
C ILE A 250 -3.76 1.42 5.17
N TRP A 251 -4.65 1.37 4.19
CA TRP A 251 -6.09 1.47 4.43
C TRP A 251 -6.63 0.23 5.13
N LEU A 252 -6.20 -0.96 4.72
CA LEU A 252 -6.60 -2.22 5.37
C LEU A 252 -6.36 -2.17 6.88
N PHE A 253 -5.17 -1.78 7.31
CA PHE A 253 -4.83 -1.72 8.73
C PHE A 253 -5.35 -0.47 9.44
N GLY A 254 -5.76 0.57 8.71
CA GLY A 254 -6.28 1.81 9.27
C GLY A 254 -7.77 1.78 9.62
N MET A 255 -8.54 0.83 9.08
CA MET A 255 -9.98 0.76 9.30
C MET A 255 -10.37 0.05 10.62
N ARG A 256 -11.48 0.48 11.23
CA ARG A 256 -11.97 -0.06 12.52
C ARG A 256 -12.94 -1.24 12.34
N ASN A 257 -13.70 -1.26 11.25
CA ASN A 257 -14.68 -2.29 10.93
C ASN A 257 -14.13 -3.18 9.80
N ASN A 258 -13.02 -3.85 10.07
CA ASN A 258 -12.36 -4.71 9.11
C ASN A 258 -12.68 -6.19 9.39
N LEU A 259 -13.17 -6.90 8.37
CA LEU A 259 -13.41 -8.35 8.42
C LEU A 259 -12.16 -9.13 8.86
N LEU A 260 -10.98 -8.74 8.39
CA LEU A 260 -9.74 -9.41 8.76
C LEU A 260 -9.42 -9.28 10.24
N MET A 261 -9.79 -8.20 10.93
CA MET A 261 -9.64 -8.13 12.39
C MET A 261 -10.50 -9.21 13.06
N TRP A 262 -11.71 -9.40 12.55
CA TRP A 262 -12.66 -10.40 13.05
C TRP A 262 -12.20 -11.83 12.80
N VAL A 263 -11.52 -12.08 11.68
CA VAL A 263 -11.02 -13.40 11.28
C VAL A 263 -9.68 -13.72 11.93
N THR A 264 -8.77 -12.75 12.09
CA THR A 264 -7.45 -12.95 12.73
C THR A 264 -7.51 -12.91 14.26
N GLY A 265 -8.48 -12.18 14.84
CA GLY A 265 -8.58 -12.00 16.30
C GLY A 265 -7.60 -11.01 16.88
N TRP A 266 -6.92 -10.26 16.03
CA TRP A 266 -6.10 -9.14 16.47
C TRP A 266 -6.99 -7.97 16.88
N ASP A 267 -6.52 -7.25 17.89
CA ASP A 267 -7.15 -6.02 18.35
C ASP A 267 -6.85 -4.86 17.41
N PHE A 268 -7.61 -3.77 17.55
CA PHE A 268 -7.37 -2.54 16.78
C PHE A 268 -5.98 -1.95 17.08
N GLY A 269 -5.43 -2.17 18.27
CA GLY A 269 -4.08 -1.72 18.62
C GLY A 269 -3.01 -2.31 17.70
N THR A 270 -3.08 -3.63 17.43
CA THR A 270 -2.20 -4.32 16.49
C THR A 270 -2.32 -3.78 15.06
N TYR A 271 -3.55 -3.66 14.55
CA TYR A 271 -3.81 -3.12 13.21
C TYR A 271 -3.27 -1.70 13.08
N ASN A 272 -3.59 -0.84 14.04
CA ASN A 272 -3.13 0.55 14.03
C ASN A 272 -1.60 0.68 14.16
N ASN A 273 -0.91 -0.27 14.82
CA ASN A 273 0.56 -0.35 14.78
C ASN A 273 1.08 -0.60 13.36
N PHE A 274 0.52 -1.59 12.66
CA PHE A 274 0.91 -1.89 11.28
C PHE A 274 0.59 -0.74 10.34
N HIS A 275 -0.60 -0.16 10.41
CA HIS A 275 -0.99 1.04 9.65
C HIS A 275 0.07 2.15 9.73
N ARG A 276 0.49 2.50 10.95
CA ARG A 276 1.50 3.56 11.17
C ARG A 276 2.85 3.23 10.54
N TRP A 277 3.33 1.99 10.66
CA TRP A 277 4.63 1.62 10.14
C TRP A 277 4.64 1.46 8.62
N VAL A 278 3.59 0.87 8.04
CA VAL A 278 3.41 0.80 6.59
C VAL A 278 3.34 2.20 5.99
N ALA A 279 2.57 3.11 6.59
CA ALA A 279 2.49 4.49 6.14
C ALA A 279 3.85 5.19 6.17
N ARG A 280 4.63 5.04 7.25
CA ARG A 280 5.99 5.61 7.34
C ARG A 280 6.92 5.10 6.25
N VAL A 281 6.95 3.79 6.02
CA VAL A 281 7.81 3.18 4.99
C VAL A 281 7.40 3.68 3.60
N ALA A 282 6.10 3.71 3.29
CA ALA A 282 5.60 4.24 2.03
C ALA A 282 5.96 5.72 1.84
N THR A 283 5.81 6.55 2.87
CA THR A 283 6.19 7.97 2.79
C THR A 283 7.69 8.14 2.58
N VAL A 284 8.54 7.37 3.26
CA VAL A 284 10.00 7.42 3.04
C VAL A 284 10.33 7.04 1.60
N GLN A 285 9.71 5.99 1.07
CA GLN A 285 9.87 5.58 -0.33
C GLN A 285 9.41 6.68 -1.31
N ALA A 286 8.28 7.34 -1.05
CA ALA A 286 7.80 8.46 -1.87
C ALA A 286 8.76 9.68 -1.84
N VAL A 287 9.35 9.97 -0.69
CA VAL A 287 10.36 11.04 -0.57
C VAL A 287 11.63 10.68 -1.35
N ILE A 288 12.10 9.43 -1.28
CA ILE A 288 13.27 8.98 -2.05
C ILE A 288 12.96 9.05 -3.56
N HIS A 289 11.79 8.58 -3.99
CA HIS A 289 11.31 8.69 -5.37
C HIS A 289 11.37 10.13 -5.87
N THR A 290 10.76 11.05 -5.12
CA THR A 290 10.71 12.48 -5.46
C THR A 290 12.11 13.09 -5.50
N ALA A 291 12.97 12.81 -4.50
CA ALA A 291 14.34 13.31 -4.47
C ALA A 291 15.19 12.79 -5.65
N ALA A 292 15.08 11.50 -5.98
CA ALA A 292 15.81 10.90 -7.10
C ALA A 292 15.39 11.50 -8.45
N TYR A 293 14.09 11.75 -8.66
CA TYR A 293 13.62 12.44 -9.86
C TYR A 293 14.06 13.91 -9.93
N ILE A 294 14.06 14.64 -8.80
CA ILE A 294 14.58 16.01 -8.76
C ILE A 294 16.05 16.02 -9.23
N LEU A 295 16.89 15.14 -8.68
CA LEU A 295 18.30 15.06 -9.04
C LEU A 295 18.48 14.67 -10.51
N LEU A 296 17.71 13.71 -11.01
CA LEU A 296 17.76 13.26 -12.40
C LEU A 296 17.42 14.42 -13.36
N ILE A 297 16.26 15.06 -13.17
CA ILE A 297 15.78 16.13 -14.06
C ILE A 297 16.69 17.36 -14.01
N LEU A 298 17.17 17.75 -12.83
CA LEU A 298 18.12 18.87 -12.71
C LEU A 298 19.45 18.56 -13.40
N SER A 299 19.92 17.30 -13.34
CA SER A 299 21.15 16.88 -14.02
C SER A 299 21.03 16.85 -15.55
N GLU A 300 19.83 16.69 -16.08
CA GLU A 300 19.58 16.59 -17.52
C GLU A 300 19.44 17.96 -18.20
N GLY A 301 18.73 18.90 -17.57
CA GLY A 301 18.41 20.18 -18.21
C GLY A 301 18.38 21.40 -17.28
N GLY A 302 18.84 21.26 -16.04
CA GLY A 302 18.88 22.36 -15.07
C GLY A 302 17.50 22.88 -14.65
N TRP A 303 17.48 24.08 -14.07
CA TRP A 303 16.29 24.68 -13.47
C TRP A 303 15.17 24.99 -14.47
N THR A 304 15.50 25.42 -15.68
CA THR A 304 14.50 25.74 -16.72
C THR A 304 13.75 24.48 -17.15
N TYR A 305 14.46 23.37 -17.36
CA TYR A 305 13.85 22.07 -17.68
C TYR A 305 13.03 21.54 -16.51
N PHE A 306 13.52 21.66 -15.29
CA PHE A 306 12.77 21.30 -14.08
C PHE A 306 11.44 22.05 -13.95
N LEU A 307 11.43 23.36 -14.23
CA LEU A 307 10.20 24.17 -14.21
C LEU A 307 9.25 23.79 -15.36
N TRP A 308 9.77 23.40 -16.52
CA TRP A 308 8.93 22.92 -17.63
C TRP A 308 8.12 21.68 -17.24
N TRP A 309 8.67 20.77 -16.43
CA TRP A 309 7.92 19.59 -15.96
C TRP A 309 6.67 19.93 -15.15
N PHE A 310 6.58 21.09 -14.51
CA PHE A 310 5.35 21.53 -13.83
C PHE A 310 4.19 21.82 -14.79
N THR A 311 4.43 21.89 -16.10
CA THR A 311 3.35 21.91 -17.11
C THR A 311 2.65 20.56 -17.26
N GLN A 312 3.28 19.47 -16.80
CA GLN A 312 2.75 18.12 -16.91
C GLN A 312 1.93 17.76 -15.67
N MET A 313 0.69 17.29 -15.89
CA MET A 313 -0.25 16.98 -14.80
C MET A 313 0.33 16.02 -13.77
N PHE A 314 0.92 14.93 -14.26
CA PHE A 314 1.44 13.87 -13.40
C PHE A 314 2.57 14.36 -12.49
N TRP A 315 3.36 15.33 -12.95
CA TRP A 315 4.50 15.87 -12.21
C TRP A 315 4.03 16.64 -10.98
N TRP A 316 3.21 17.68 -11.18
CA TRP A 316 2.71 18.47 -10.05
C TRP A 316 1.78 17.65 -9.15
N ALA A 317 0.99 16.72 -9.70
CA ALA A 317 0.17 15.81 -8.89
C ALA A 317 1.03 14.93 -7.97
N GLY A 318 2.18 14.45 -8.44
CA GLY A 318 3.14 13.69 -7.63
C GLY A 318 3.73 14.50 -6.46
N TRP A 319 3.97 15.80 -6.67
CA TRP A 319 4.38 16.71 -5.60
C TRP A 319 3.30 16.84 -4.52
N PHE A 320 2.04 17.10 -4.91
CA PHE A 320 0.95 17.17 -3.93
C PHE A 320 0.73 15.84 -3.20
N ALA A 321 0.89 14.70 -3.87
CA ALA A 321 0.80 13.41 -3.22
C ALA A 321 1.92 13.20 -2.19
N THR A 322 3.17 13.48 -2.56
CA THR A 322 4.31 13.35 -1.63
C THR A 322 4.18 14.29 -0.45
N PHE A 323 3.82 15.56 -0.68
CA PHE A 323 3.56 16.52 0.40
C PHE A 323 2.38 16.10 1.26
N GLY A 324 1.31 15.57 0.66
CA GLY A 324 0.16 15.00 1.38
C GLY A 324 0.59 13.87 2.31
N MET A 325 1.41 12.93 1.83
CA MET A 325 1.97 11.84 2.64
C MET A 325 2.84 12.34 3.79
N VAL A 326 3.74 13.31 3.54
CA VAL A 326 4.60 13.89 4.58
C VAL A 326 3.76 14.63 5.62
N PHE A 327 2.82 15.47 5.17
CA PHE A 327 1.97 16.25 6.06
C PHE A 327 1.02 15.35 6.87
N LEU A 328 0.54 14.24 6.29
CA LEU A 328 -0.18 13.20 7.03
C LEU A 328 0.65 12.69 8.22
N LEU A 329 1.94 12.41 8.04
CA LEU A 329 2.80 11.95 9.14
C LEU A 329 3.01 13.04 10.21
N VAL A 330 3.29 14.27 9.78
CA VAL A 330 3.51 15.42 10.68
C VAL A 330 2.24 15.77 11.46
N ALA A 331 1.09 15.82 10.81
CA ALA A 331 -0.21 16.04 11.47
C ALA A 331 -0.62 14.87 12.38
N SER A 332 -0.02 13.68 12.19
CA SER A 332 -0.28 12.48 12.99
C SER A 332 0.68 12.31 14.18
N VAL A 333 1.41 13.36 14.60
CA VAL A 333 2.28 13.28 15.78
C VAL A 333 1.49 13.00 17.06
N PHE A 334 2.14 12.33 18.02
CA PHE A 334 1.51 11.88 19.26
C PHE A 334 0.82 13.00 20.04
N TRP A 335 1.44 14.19 20.09
CA TRP A 335 0.88 15.35 20.77
C TRP A 335 -0.48 15.76 20.18
N MET A 336 -0.56 15.90 18.84
CA MET A 336 -1.78 16.28 18.14
C MET A 336 -2.90 15.27 18.41
N ARG A 337 -2.61 13.97 18.26
CA ARG A 337 -3.60 12.91 18.51
C ARG A 337 -4.14 12.88 19.93
N ARG A 338 -3.35 13.32 20.92
CA ARG A 338 -3.75 13.27 22.33
C ARG A 338 -4.43 14.55 22.81
N LYS A 339 -4.02 15.71 22.28
CA LYS A 339 -4.52 17.01 22.74
C LYS A 339 -5.59 17.59 21.83
N GLN A 340 -5.58 17.28 20.55
CA GLN A 340 -6.46 17.84 19.52
C GLN A 340 -6.92 16.72 18.56
N TYR A 341 -7.58 15.72 19.13
CA TYR A 341 -7.96 14.50 18.39
C TYR A 341 -8.90 14.78 17.20
N GLU A 342 -9.90 15.65 17.37
CA GLU A 342 -10.84 15.98 16.29
C GLU A 342 -10.15 16.67 15.11
N LEU A 343 -9.25 17.62 15.39
CA LEU A 343 -8.45 18.28 14.36
C LEU A 343 -7.57 17.28 13.62
N PHE A 344 -6.89 16.40 14.36
CA PHE A 344 -6.13 15.30 13.77
C PHE A 344 -6.99 14.45 12.84
N LEU A 345 -8.17 14.02 13.29
CA LEU A 345 -9.05 13.14 12.52
C LEU A 345 -9.52 13.78 11.22
N VAL A 346 -10.00 15.02 11.27
CA VAL A 346 -10.48 15.75 10.08
C VAL A 346 -9.34 15.98 9.09
N LEU A 347 -8.19 16.50 9.56
CA LEU A 347 -7.02 16.70 8.70
C LEU A 347 -6.56 15.39 8.07
N HIS A 348 -6.48 14.31 8.85
CA HIS A 348 -6.02 13.02 8.36
C HIS A 348 -6.94 12.48 7.25
N ILE A 349 -8.26 12.61 7.38
CA ILE A 349 -9.21 12.17 6.33
C ILE A 349 -9.07 13.02 5.07
N LEU A 350 -9.09 14.35 5.20
CA LEU A 350 -9.00 15.26 4.04
C LEU A 350 -7.70 15.06 3.26
N LEU A 351 -6.57 14.96 3.97
CA LEU A 351 -5.27 14.73 3.35
C LEU A 351 -5.15 13.33 2.75
N SER A 352 -5.77 12.31 3.36
CA SER A 352 -5.81 10.96 2.80
C SER A 352 -6.56 10.91 1.47
N ILE A 353 -7.71 11.60 1.37
CA ILE A 353 -8.48 11.73 0.12
C ILE A 353 -7.66 12.50 -0.91
N LEU A 354 -7.09 13.65 -0.53
CA LEU A 354 -6.25 14.46 -1.42
C LEU A 354 -5.07 13.64 -1.96
N THR A 355 -4.38 12.91 -1.10
CA THR A 355 -3.24 12.05 -1.47
C THR A 355 -3.67 10.94 -2.44
N LEU A 356 -4.81 10.28 -2.21
CA LEU A 356 -5.32 9.26 -3.12
C LEU A 356 -5.66 9.83 -4.51
N VAL A 357 -6.39 10.94 -4.55
CA VAL A 357 -6.81 11.58 -5.82
C VAL A 357 -5.60 12.12 -6.59
N THR A 358 -4.66 12.77 -5.90
CA THR A 358 -3.43 13.27 -6.53
C THR A 358 -2.52 12.13 -6.99
N MET A 359 -2.49 10.99 -6.29
CA MET A 359 -1.80 9.81 -6.81
C MET A 359 -2.43 9.25 -8.08
N LEU A 360 -3.76 9.23 -8.19
CA LEU A 360 -4.42 8.84 -9.44
C LEU A 360 -4.02 9.75 -10.60
N GLY A 361 -3.96 11.06 -10.36
CA GLY A 361 -3.41 12.03 -11.32
C GLY A 361 -1.94 11.79 -11.66
N HIS A 362 -1.11 11.45 -10.66
CA HIS A 362 0.31 11.16 -10.85
C HIS A 362 0.56 9.90 -11.69
N VAL A 363 -0.21 8.83 -11.53
CA VAL A 363 0.00 7.58 -12.29
C VAL A 363 -0.75 7.54 -13.63
N SER A 364 -1.51 8.58 -13.96
CA SER A 364 -2.31 8.66 -15.20
C SER A 364 -1.48 8.51 -16.48
N ILE A 365 -0.18 8.84 -16.45
CA ILE A 365 0.76 8.62 -17.56
C ILE A 365 0.91 7.16 -17.97
N PHE A 366 0.54 6.23 -17.10
CA PHE A 366 0.64 4.79 -17.35
C PHE A 366 -0.66 4.18 -17.88
N ASN A 367 -1.58 4.97 -18.44
CA ASN A 367 -2.81 4.49 -19.08
C ASN A 367 -3.57 3.44 -18.24
N HIS A 368 -3.94 3.82 -17.01
CA HIS A 368 -4.72 3.00 -16.07
C HIS A 368 -4.03 1.76 -15.47
N GLN A 369 -2.76 1.48 -15.79
CA GLN A 369 -2.04 0.30 -15.26
C GLN A 369 -1.98 0.24 -13.73
N PHE A 370 -1.99 1.39 -13.04
CA PHE A 370 -1.90 1.47 -11.58
C PHE A 370 -3.22 1.80 -10.88
N ASP A 371 -4.34 1.93 -11.62
CA ASP A 371 -5.63 2.38 -11.06
C ASP A 371 -6.15 1.46 -9.96
N MET A 372 -5.85 0.15 -10.04
CA MET A 372 -6.25 -0.81 -9.01
C MET A 372 -5.68 -0.46 -7.62
N LEU A 373 -4.48 0.12 -7.56
CA LEU A 373 -3.87 0.54 -6.29
C LEU A 373 -4.58 1.75 -5.67
N PHE A 374 -5.39 2.49 -6.44
CA PHE A 374 -6.31 3.51 -5.94
C PHE A 374 -7.67 2.90 -5.54
N TRP A 375 -8.25 2.06 -6.39
CA TRP A 375 -9.58 1.52 -6.18
C TRP A 375 -9.69 0.59 -4.97
N ILE A 376 -8.65 -0.20 -4.68
CA ILE A 376 -8.66 -1.10 -3.51
C ILE A 376 -8.80 -0.32 -2.18
N PRO A 377 -7.93 0.68 -1.86
CA PRO A 377 -8.13 1.55 -0.69
C PRO A 377 -9.51 2.21 -0.63
N PHE A 378 -10.02 2.68 -1.77
CA PHE A 378 -11.34 3.31 -1.86
C PHE A 378 -12.44 2.33 -1.43
N TYR A 379 -12.45 1.12 -1.98
CA TYR A 379 -13.44 0.10 -1.60
C TYR A 379 -13.32 -0.34 -0.15
N ILE A 380 -12.09 -0.49 0.38
CA ILE A 380 -11.86 -0.78 1.81
C ILE A 380 -12.48 0.32 2.69
N TRP A 381 -12.27 1.59 2.31
CA TRP A 381 -12.80 2.72 3.07
C TRP A 381 -14.33 2.78 3.04
N VAL A 382 -14.93 2.63 1.86
CA VAL A 382 -16.39 2.61 1.70
C VAL A 382 -17.00 1.43 2.45
N ALA A 383 -16.40 0.24 2.36
CA ALA A 383 -16.86 -0.94 3.10
C ALA A 383 -16.82 -0.72 4.62
N ASP A 384 -15.78 -0.08 5.17
CA ASP A 384 -15.73 0.28 6.61
C ASP A 384 -16.91 1.20 7.01
N ARG A 385 -17.26 2.17 6.16
CA ARG A 385 -18.38 3.09 6.43
C ARG A 385 -19.72 2.37 6.39
N LEU A 386 -19.94 1.55 5.37
CA LEU A 386 -21.17 0.77 5.23
C LEU A 386 -21.33 -0.23 6.38
N LEU A 387 -20.28 -0.96 6.75
CA LEU A 387 -20.30 -1.89 7.87
C LEU A 387 -20.61 -1.16 9.18
N ARG A 388 -20.01 0.02 9.41
CA ARG A 388 -20.33 0.83 10.59
C ARG A 388 -21.80 1.22 10.65
N MET A 389 -22.35 1.74 9.55
CA MET A 389 -23.76 2.12 9.47
C MET A 389 -24.67 0.92 9.71
N SER A 390 -24.34 -0.24 9.12
CA SER A 390 -25.10 -1.48 9.33
C SER A 390 -25.09 -1.93 10.79
N ARG A 391 -23.97 -1.80 11.51
CA ARG A 391 -23.86 -2.16 12.93
C ARG A 391 -24.67 -1.22 13.83
N THR A 392 -24.65 0.08 13.54
CA THR A 392 -25.47 1.05 14.27
C THR A 392 -26.96 0.75 14.07
N LEU A 393 -27.36 0.52 12.81
CA LEU A 393 -28.74 0.17 12.47
C LEU A 393 -29.16 -1.18 13.09
N ALA A 394 -28.23 -2.13 13.18
CA ALA A 394 -28.48 -3.44 13.76
C ALA A 394 -28.64 -3.42 15.30
N PHE A 395 -27.99 -2.47 15.98
CA PHE A 395 -28.20 -2.27 17.41
C PHE A 395 -29.51 -1.52 17.67
N ASN A 396 -29.89 -0.61 16.78
CA ASN A 396 -31.13 0.13 16.96
C ASN A 396 -31.71 0.65 15.63
N LEU A 397 -32.77 0.00 15.15
CA LEU A 397 -33.49 0.43 13.94
C LEU A 397 -34.18 1.79 14.10
N LYS A 398 -34.55 2.16 15.33
CA LYS A 398 -35.23 3.42 15.67
C LYS A 398 -34.26 4.39 16.35
N PHE A 399 -33.00 4.41 15.89
CA PHE A 399 -31.92 5.19 16.51
C PHE A 399 -32.25 6.69 16.68
N TRP A 400 -33.06 7.28 15.79
CA TRP A 400 -33.54 8.67 15.89
C TRP A 400 -34.49 8.94 17.07
N ASN A 401 -35.23 7.92 17.52
CA ASN A 401 -36.24 8.04 18.58
C ASN A 401 -35.80 7.35 19.87
N THR A 402 -34.50 7.09 20.02
CA THR A 402 -33.95 6.39 21.18
C THR A 402 -33.30 7.40 22.11
N PHE A 403 -33.93 7.62 23.26
CA PHE A 403 -33.42 8.48 24.30
C PHE A 403 -32.70 7.65 25.36
N ALA A 404 -31.50 8.10 25.73
CA ALA A 404 -30.75 7.54 26.84
C ALA A 404 -30.98 8.39 28.09
N LEU A 405 -31.11 7.74 29.24
CA LEU A 405 -31.20 8.43 30.54
C LEU A 405 -29.78 8.68 31.05
N ALA A 406 -29.40 9.95 31.18
CA ALA A 406 -28.15 10.36 31.81
C ALA A 406 -28.40 10.82 33.24
N THR A 407 -27.75 10.18 34.22
CA THR A 407 -27.75 10.61 35.62
C THR A 407 -26.34 11.02 36.04
N TYR A 408 -26.24 12.14 36.74
CA TYR A 408 -24.97 12.65 37.27
C TYR A 408 -24.91 12.40 38.77
N ASP A 409 -23.85 11.74 39.22
CA ASP A 409 -23.54 11.58 40.63
C ASP A 409 -22.44 12.58 41.02
N ALA A 410 -22.81 13.59 41.80
CA ALA A 410 -21.91 14.64 42.25
C ALA A 410 -20.84 14.14 43.24
N THR A 411 -21.10 13.04 43.96
CA THR A 411 -20.16 12.50 44.95
C THR A 411 -18.99 11.79 44.30
N SER A 412 -19.25 11.06 43.20
CA SER A 412 -18.23 10.35 42.43
C SER A 412 -17.76 11.12 41.19
N ASN A 413 -18.43 12.22 40.82
CA ASN A 413 -18.21 12.96 39.58
C ASN A 413 -18.32 12.05 38.33
N ILE A 414 -19.33 11.18 38.32
CA ILE A 414 -19.58 10.21 37.25
C ILE A 414 -20.93 10.49 36.59
N VAL A 415 -20.95 10.42 35.26
CA VAL A 415 -22.18 10.37 34.46
C VAL A 415 -22.49 8.92 34.15
N ARG A 416 -23.64 8.43 34.61
CA ARG A 416 -24.18 7.13 34.25
C ARG A 416 -25.17 7.30 33.10
N LEU A 417 -24.92 6.61 31.99
CA LEU A 417 -25.79 6.60 30.82
C LEU A 417 -26.51 5.26 30.70
N SER A 418 -27.84 5.27 30.78
CA SER A 418 -28.70 4.09 30.62
C SER A 418 -29.37 4.12 29.26
N ILE A 419 -29.05 3.16 28.39
CA ILE A 419 -29.49 3.14 27.00
C ILE A 419 -30.47 1.97 26.81
N PRO A 420 -31.73 2.24 26.41
CA PRO A 420 -32.67 1.18 26.07
C PRO A 420 -32.25 0.49 24.76
N TYR A 421 -32.30 -0.85 24.74
CA TYR A 421 -31.95 -1.67 23.56
C TYR A 421 -33.07 -2.61 23.08
N PRO A 422 -34.37 -2.21 23.07
CA PRO A 422 -35.49 -3.11 22.77
C PRO A 422 -35.52 -3.64 21.33
N THR A 423 -34.82 -2.97 20.41
CA THR A 423 -34.77 -3.29 18.97
C THR A 423 -33.41 -3.84 18.53
N SER A 424 -32.53 -4.16 19.48
CA SER A 424 -31.20 -4.70 19.17
C SER A 424 -31.30 -6.12 18.63
N PHE A 425 -30.65 -6.40 17.50
CA PHE A 425 -30.56 -7.76 16.96
C PHE A 425 -29.66 -8.69 17.79
N TYR A 426 -28.93 -8.16 18.75
CA TYR A 426 -28.06 -8.95 19.62
C TYR A 426 -28.14 -8.49 21.07
N GLU A 427 -28.06 -9.44 21.99
CA GLU A 427 -28.07 -9.16 23.42
C GLU A 427 -26.70 -8.60 23.88
N PRO A 428 -26.69 -7.50 24.64
CA PRO A 428 -25.45 -6.97 25.20
C PRO A 428 -24.81 -7.98 26.17
N LYS A 429 -23.53 -8.29 25.99
CA LYS A 429 -22.79 -9.26 26.82
C LYS A 429 -21.82 -8.59 27.80
N PRO A 430 -21.60 -9.17 29.00
CA PRO A 430 -20.57 -8.68 29.92
C PRO A 430 -19.19 -8.61 29.27
N GLY A 431 -18.38 -7.60 29.66
CA GLY A 431 -17.01 -7.42 29.15
C GLY A 431 -16.93 -6.82 27.74
N THR A 432 -18.05 -6.38 27.17
CA THR A 432 -18.08 -5.71 25.87
C THR A 432 -18.00 -4.18 26.01
N TYR A 433 -17.55 -3.52 24.95
CA TYR A 433 -17.56 -2.07 24.82
C TYR A 433 -18.32 -1.66 23.55
N TYR A 434 -18.92 -0.49 23.58
CA TYR A 434 -19.75 0.06 22.52
C TYR A 434 -19.25 1.44 22.12
N TYR A 435 -19.42 1.78 20.85
CA TYR A 435 -19.24 3.15 20.39
C TYR A 435 -20.58 3.87 20.42
N LEU A 436 -20.63 4.99 21.12
CA LEU A 436 -21.83 5.80 21.24
C LEU A 436 -21.75 7.01 20.31
N HIS A 437 -22.87 7.25 19.64
CA HIS A 437 -23.14 8.44 18.84
C HIS A 437 -24.23 9.25 19.55
N VAL A 438 -23.92 10.49 19.93
CA VAL A 438 -24.88 11.39 20.59
C VAL A 438 -25.55 12.26 19.53
N LEU A 439 -26.68 11.79 19.00
CA LEU A 439 -27.34 12.41 17.85
C LEU A 439 -27.91 13.80 18.12
N SER A 440 -28.19 14.12 19.39
CA SER A 440 -28.68 15.43 19.82
C SER A 440 -27.56 16.48 19.99
N ASP A 441 -26.29 16.08 19.93
CA ASP A 441 -25.17 17.03 19.96
C ASP A 441 -24.87 17.53 18.53
N LYS A 442 -24.29 18.73 18.43
CA LYS A 442 -23.77 19.29 17.18
C LYS A 442 -22.70 18.41 16.53
N ARG A 443 -22.15 17.44 17.27
CA ARG A 443 -21.09 16.50 16.87
C ARG A 443 -21.60 15.07 16.76
N ALA A 444 -22.82 14.88 16.25
CA ALA A 444 -23.47 13.57 16.10
C ALA A 444 -22.65 12.52 15.30
N TRP A 445 -21.71 12.97 14.46
CA TRP A 445 -20.82 12.11 13.69
C TRP A 445 -19.68 11.50 14.52
N GLU A 446 -19.40 12.03 15.71
CA GLU A 446 -18.39 11.48 16.61
C GLU A 446 -18.85 10.15 17.22
N SER A 447 -17.88 9.25 17.43
CA SER A 447 -18.12 7.92 18.00
C SER A 447 -17.16 7.71 19.17
N HIS A 448 -17.69 7.58 20.39
CA HIS A 448 -16.85 7.46 21.59
C HIS A 448 -16.99 6.07 22.22
N PRO A 449 -15.88 5.36 22.50
CA PRO A 449 -15.93 4.02 23.08
C PRO A 449 -16.21 4.07 24.59
N PHE A 450 -17.19 3.30 25.04
CA PHE A 450 -17.50 3.08 26.44
C PHE A 450 -17.65 1.59 26.73
N THR A 451 -17.01 1.13 27.80
CA THR A 451 -17.20 -0.24 28.30
C THR A 451 -18.54 -0.32 28.99
N MET A 452 -19.31 -1.37 28.71
CA MET A 452 -20.57 -1.60 29.39
C MET A 452 -20.32 -1.92 30.87
N ALA A 453 -21.00 -1.19 31.77
CA ALA A 453 -20.93 -1.44 33.20
C ALA A 453 -21.85 -2.59 33.63
N CYS A 454 -23.13 -2.54 33.25
CA CYS A 454 -24.12 -3.55 33.62
C CYS A 454 -25.31 -3.57 32.63
N THR A 455 -26.05 -4.67 32.60
CA THR A 455 -27.36 -4.80 31.93
C THR A 455 -28.45 -5.07 32.95
N THR A 456 -29.57 -4.37 32.86
CA THR A 456 -30.78 -4.70 33.63
C THR A 456 -31.82 -5.28 32.68
N LEU A 457 -32.12 -6.58 32.80
CA LEU A 457 -33.27 -7.16 32.13
C LEU A 457 -34.52 -6.58 32.80
N ASN A 458 -35.45 -6.08 32.00
CA ASN A 458 -36.71 -5.50 32.45
C ASN A 458 -37.60 -6.60 33.06
N THR A 459 -37.31 -7.06 34.27
CA THR A 459 -38.30 -7.77 35.10
C THR A 459 -39.25 -6.70 35.61
N HIS A 460 -40.50 -6.75 35.13
CA HIS A 460 -41.64 -5.92 35.51
C HIS A 460 -41.37 -4.87 36.61
N HIS A 461 -41.44 -3.60 36.22
CA HIS A 461 -41.45 -2.43 37.11
C HIS A 461 -42.48 -2.62 38.24
N THR A 462 -42.06 -3.22 39.35
CA THR A 462 -42.63 -2.93 40.65
C THR A 462 -41.74 -1.85 41.23
N ARG A 463 -42.27 -0.63 41.24
CA ARG A 463 -41.61 0.57 41.75
C ARG A 463 -41.32 0.36 43.24
N LYS A 464 -40.11 -0.07 43.59
CA LYS A 464 -39.48 0.22 44.88
C LYS A 464 -38.12 0.81 44.61
N PHE A 465 -38.02 2.12 44.83
CA PHE A 465 -36.76 2.77 45.14
C PHE A 465 -36.19 2.05 46.38
N SER A 466 -35.24 1.15 46.18
CA SER A 466 -34.36 0.70 47.24
C SER A 466 -33.02 1.37 47.00
N SER A 467 -32.60 2.18 47.97
CA SER A 467 -31.25 2.72 48.04
C SER A 467 -30.26 1.56 48.22
N GLU A 468 -29.62 1.12 47.14
CA GLU A 468 -28.44 0.27 47.25
C GLU A 468 -27.22 1.09 46.82
N GLN A 469 -26.68 1.80 47.80
CA GLN A 469 -25.26 2.11 47.88
C GLN A 469 -24.52 0.79 48.18
N THR A 470 -24.04 0.11 47.14
CA THR A 470 -23.00 -0.91 47.33
C THR A 470 -21.69 -0.31 46.83
N PRO A 471 -20.74 0.04 47.71
CA PRO A 471 -19.43 0.53 47.31
C PRO A 471 -18.63 -0.62 46.67
N LEU A 472 -17.96 -0.33 45.55
CA LEU A 472 -17.25 -1.32 44.72
C LEU A 472 -15.91 -1.79 45.32
N LEU A 473 -15.52 -1.35 46.51
CA LEU A 473 -14.28 -1.76 47.19
C LEU A 473 -14.48 -1.63 48.71
N VAL A 474 -14.54 -2.74 49.44
CA VAL A 474 -14.37 -2.74 50.90
C VAL A 474 -12.90 -3.04 51.17
N ALA A 475 -12.17 -2.03 51.65
CA ALA A 475 -10.94 -2.26 52.40
C ALA A 475 -11.36 -2.64 53.82
N SER A 476 -11.01 -3.85 54.24
CA SER A 476 -11.12 -4.31 55.61
C SER A 476 -10.01 -3.65 56.44
N ASP A 477 -10.36 -2.63 57.22
CA ASP A 477 -9.55 -2.24 58.38
C ASP A 477 -10.21 -2.83 59.62
N ASP A 478 -9.60 -3.89 60.12
CA ASP A 478 -9.77 -4.40 61.48
C ASP A 478 -9.26 -3.35 62.46
N ASN A 479 -10.07 -3.00 63.47
CA ASN A 479 -9.57 -2.81 64.83
C ASN A 479 -10.67 -3.07 65.86
N PRO A 480 -10.35 -3.77 66.97
CA PRO A 480 -11.33 -4.25 67.93
C PRO A 480 -11.62 -3.20 68.99
N VAL A 481 -12.89 -3.07 69.38
CA VAL A 481 -13.28 -2.41 70.64
C VAL A 481 -13.97 -3.44 71.51
N GLU A 482 -13.32 -3.71 72.64
CA GLU A 482 -13.75 -4.53 73.78
C GLU A 482 -15.09 -4.05 74.37
N PRO A 483 -15.87 -4.92 75.06
CA PRO A 483 -17.18 -4.57 75.58
C PRO A 483 -17.09 -3.95 76.98
N MET A 484 -17.94 -2.96 77.24
CA MET A 484 -18.33 -2.58 78.60
C MET A 484 -19.83 -2.81 78.80
N SER A 485 -20.09 -3.60 79.82
CA SER A 485 -21.32 -3.87 80.58
C SER A 485 -22.29 -2.69 80.74
N GLU A 486 -23.60 -2.94 80.56
CA GLU A 486 -24.53 -3.47 81.58
C GLU A 486 -25.68 -4.24 80.91
#